data_AF-A0A3P7JQF7-F1
#
_entry.id   AF-A0A3P7JQF7-F1
#
_cell.length_a   1.000
_cell.length_b   1.000
_cell.length_c   1.000
_cell.angle_alpha   90.00
_cell.angle_beta   90.00
_cell.angle_gamma   90.00
#
_symmetry.space_group_name_H-M   'P 1'
#
loop_
_entity.id
_entity.type
_entity.pdbx_description
1 polymer ?
#
loop_
_entity_poly.entity_id
_entity_poly.type
_entity_poly.pdbx_seq_one_letter_code
_entity_poly.pdbx_strand_id
1 'polypeptide(L)'
;MCEFSFTMNHTITKGERDDALDQWAVDNNLFEAYQNYRTKTESAREERQKAILNTLDYVRGFFEKVEEFQRRERDDALDQWAVDNNLFEAYQNYRTSTESAREERQKAILNTLDYVRGFFEKVEEFQRSKSYTCSQEADGIRELCSTLSVLERQLVNNLLFAYRTEPSGRFKKSLAFAFADTNLLG
;
A
#
# COMPACT_ATOMS: atom_id res chain seq x y z
N MET A 1 -0.92 18.79 43.82
CA MET A 1 -1.68 18.25 42.67
C MET A 1 -1.21 19.03 41.46
N CYS A 2 -0.44 18.41 40.57
CA CYS A 2 0.01 19.07 39.34
C CYS A 2 -1.06 18.82 38.28
N GLU A 3 -1.80 19.87 37.93
CA GLU A 3 -2.74 19.88 36.82
C GLU A 3 -1.94 19.84 35.50
N PHE A 4 -1.85 18.65 34.90
CA PHE A 4 -1.39 18.50 33.52
C PHE A 4 -2.52 18.95 32.58
N SER A 5 -2.55 20.25 32.25
CA SER A 5 -3.30 20.76 31.10
C SER A 5 -2.35 20.92 29.91
N PHE A 6 -1.95 19.80 29.30
CA PHE A 6 -1.39 19.86 27.95
C PHE A 6 -2.57 20.04 26.98
N THR A 7 -3.13 21.25 26.92
CA THR A 7 -3.96 21.65 25.79
C THR A 7 -3.08 21.52 24.56
N MET A 8 -3.32 20.51 23.72
CA MET A 8 -2.70 20.41 22.40
C MET A 8 -3.01 21.72 21.66
N ASN A 9 -2.05 22.64 21.64
CA ASN A 9 -2.15 23.83 20.81
C ASN A 9 -2.05 23.36 19.36
N HIS A 10 -3.17 23.28 18.66
CA HIS A 10 -3.25 22.93 17.24
C HIS A 10 -2.51 23.94 16.33
N THR A 11 -1.97 25.01 16.91
CA THR A 11 -1.25 26.11 16.27
C THR A 11 0.26 25.91 16.17
N ILE A 12 0.88 25.03 16.97
CA ILE A 12 2.32 24.78 16.88
C ILE A 12 2.62 23.64 15.88
N THR A 13 3.72 23.80 15.15
CA THR A 13 4.22 22.79 14.21
C THR A 13 4.77 21.58 14.96
N LYS A 14 4.88 20.44 14.27
CA LYS A 14 5.52 19.25 14.85
C LYS A 14 6.98 19.51 15.24
N GLY A 15 7.72 20.34 14.48
CA GLY A 15 9.06 20.76 14.84
C GLY A 15 9.10 21.49 16.18
N GLU A 16 8.29 22.54 16.34
CA GLU A 16 8.20 23.31 17.59
C GLU A 16 7.73 22.46 18.77
N ARG A 17 6.81 21.53 18.54
CA ARG A 17 6.37 20.57 19.56
C ARG A 17 7.51 19.63 19.97
N ASP A 18 8.26 19.11 19.01
CA ASP A 18 9.38 18.21 19.29
C ASP A 18 10.46 18.94 20.10
N ASP A 19 10.77 20.20 19.76
CA ASP A 19 11.71 21.05 20.50
C ASP A 19 11.23 21.32 21.94
N ALA A 20 9.93 21.60 22.12
CA ALA A 20 9.34 21.79 23.43
C ALA A 20 9.37 20.52 24.29
N LEU A 21 9.15 19.35 23.68
CA LEU A 21 9.25 18.05 24.35
C LEU A 21 10.70 17.71 24.71
N ASP A 22 11.66 18.03 23.84
CA ASP A 22 13.09 17.87 24.11
C ASP A 22 13.49 18.73 25.34
N GLN A 23 13.09 20.01 25.37
CA GLN A 23 13.35 20.89 26.52
C GLN A 23 12.67 20.40 27.80
N TRP A 24 11.40 20.00 27.73
CA TRP A 24 10.68 19.42 28.88
C TRP A 24 11.37 18.16 29.42
N ALA A 25 11.88 17.30 28.53
CA ALA A 25 12.59 16.09 28.94
C ALA A 25 13.94 16.41 29.59
N VAL A 26 14.64 17.47 29.16
CA VAL A 26 15.83 17.99 29.85
C VAL A 26 15.47 18.50 31.25
N ASP A 27 14.45 19.35 31.35
CA ASP A 27 14.04 19.98 32.62
C ASP A 27 13.59 18.95 33.68
N ASN A 28 13.16 17.76 33.24
CA ASN A 28 12.69 16.67 34.11
C ASN A 28 13.70 15.52 34.25
N ASN A 29 14.93 15.63 33.73
CA ASN A 29 15.93 14.55 33.72
C ASN A 29 15.44 13.25 33.04
N LEU A 30 14.59 13.36 32.02
CA LEU A 30 14.02 12.24 31.25
C LEU A 30 14.56 12.16 29.81
N PHE A 31 15.53 13.01 29.45
CA PHE A 31 16.00 13.16 28.08
C PHE A 31 16.40 11.83 27.41
N GLU A 32 17.23 11.01 28.04
CA GLU A 32 17.66 9.72 27.47
C GLU A 32 16.49 8.75 27.25
N ALA A 33 15.56 8.66 28.22
CA ALA A 33 14.38 7.81 28.11
C ALA A 33 13.45 8.27 26.99
N TYR A 34 13.26 9.58 26.86
CA TYR A 34 12.47 10.18 25.80
C TYR A 34 13.09 9.98 24.42
N GLN A 35 14.40 10.19 24.26
CA GLN A 35 15.10 9.92 22.99
C GLN A 35 14.99 8.45 22.60
N ASN A 36 15.19 7.52 23.53
CA ASN A 36 15.03 6.08 23.26
C ASN A 36 13.62 5.74 22.77
N TYR A 37 12.59 6.27 23.44
CA TYR A 37 11.20 6.13 23.00
C TYR A 37 11.00 6.70 21.58
N ARG A 38 11.44 7.93 21.31
CA ARG A 38 11.33 8.59 20.01
C ARG A 38 11.97 7.76 18.91
N THR A 39 13.23 7.34 19.09
CA THR A 39 13.95 6.50 18.12
C THR A 39 13.20 5.21 17.84
N LYS A 40 12.72 4.50 18.87
CA LYS A 40 11.94 3.26 18.68
C LYS A 40 10.66 3.49 17.88
N THR A 41 9.94 4.58 18.16
CA THR A 41 8.72 4.90 17.42
C THR A 41 8.99 5.28 15.95
N GLU A 42 10.08 5.99 15.68
CA GLU A 42 10.52 6.32 14.32
C GLU A 42 10.95 5.07 13.56
N SER A 43 11.78 4.20 14.16
CA SER A 43 12.18 2.92 13.56
C SER A 43 10.97 2.03 13.26
N ALA A 44 10.03 1.89 14.18
CA ALA A 44 8.82 1.10 13.97
C ALA A 44 7.92 1.67 12.85
N ARG A 45 7.94 3.00 12.63
CA ARG A 45 7.25 3.62 11.49
C ARG A 45 7.95 3.29 10.18
N GLU A 46 9.27 3.44 10.12
CA GLU A 46 10.07 3.16 8.92
C GLU A 46 10.00 1.69 8.51
N GLU A 47 10.05 0.78 9.48
CA GLU A 47 9.88 -0.66 9.24
C GLU A 47 8.51 -0.98 8.62
N ARG A 48 7.44 -0.35 9.14
CA ARG A 48 6.08 -0.51 8.59
C ARG A 48 6.00 0.00 7.16
N GLN A 49 6.55 1.18 6.88
CA GLN A 49 6.57 1.74 5.52
C GLN A 49 7.33 0.83 4.56
N LYS A 50 8.53 0.40 4.94
CA LYS A 50 9.35 -0.51 4.14
C LYS A 50 8.63 -1.83 3.88
N ALA A 51 7.89 -2.35 4.86
CA ALA A 51 7.13 -3.58 4.72
C ALA A 51 5.97 -3.44 3.72
N ILE A 52 5.25 -2.31 3.76
CA ILE A 52 4.19 -1.95 2.79
C ILE A 52 4.76 -1.93 1.37
N LEU A 53 5.83 -1.14 1.16
CA LEU A 53 6.45 -0.99 -0.15
C LEU A 53 6.98 -2.33 -0.70
N ASN A 54 7.66 -3.13 0.13
CA ASN A 54 8.12 -4.46 -0.26
C ASN A 54 6.97 -5.40 -0.67
N THR A 55 5.79 -5.23 -0.07
CA THR A 55 4.62 -6.05 -0.38
C THR A 55 3.98 -5.62 -1.68
N LEU A 56 3.92 -4.31 -1.95
CA LEU A 56 3.50 -3.79 -3.25
C LEU A 56 4.45 -4.28 -4.36
N ASP A 57 5.77 -4.22 -4.15
CA ASP A 57 6.76 -4.72 -5.11
C ASP A 57 6.62 -6.24 -5.34
N TYR A 58 6.36 -7.02 -4.28
CA TYR A 58 6.10 -8.45 -4.40
C TYR A 58 4.84 -8.76 -5.22
N VAL A 59 3.73 -8.08 -4.94
CA VAL A 59 2.46 -8.27 -5.66
C VAL A 59 2.62 -7.87 -7.13
N ARG A 60 3.30 -6.74 -7.39
CA ARG A 60 3.65 -6.31 -8.75
C ARG A 60 4.44 -7.38 -9.49
N GLY A 61 5.54 -7.85 -8.90
CA GLY A 61 6.38 -8.88 -9.51
C GLY A 61 5.66 -10.22 -9.72
N PHE A 62 4.66 -10.54 -8.91
CA PHE A 62 3.78 -11.69 -9.15
C PHE A 62 2.93 -11.49 -10.42
N PHE A 63 2.27 -10.33 -10.57
CA PHE A 63 1.46 -10.04 -11.75
C PHE A 63 2.28 -9.93 -13.03
N GLU A 64 3.51 -9.42 -12.96
CA GLU A 64 4.45 -9.41 -14.08
C GLU A 64 4.90 -10.84 -14.48
N LYS A 65 5.07 -11.76 -13.53
CA LYS A 65 5.56 -13.13 -13.79
C LYS A 65 4.50 -14.17 -14.13
N VAL A 66 3.25 -13.98 -13.69
CA VAL A 66 2.11 -14.85 -14.03
C VAL A 66 1.88 -14.92 -15.56
N GLU A 67 2.39 -13.93 -16.29
CA GLU A 67 2.37 -13.90 -17.74
C GLU A 67 3.23 -14.99 -18.40
N GLU A 68 4.36 -15.36 -17.79
CA GLU A 68 5.36 -16.22 -18.44
C GLU A 68 5.18 -17.72 -18.21
N PHE A 69 4.67 -18.14 -17.04
CA PHE A 69 4.92 -19.51 -16.55
C PHE A 69 3.77 -20.52 -16.69
N GLN A 70 2.56 -20.12 -17.12
CA GLN A 70 1.41 -21.05 -17.21
C GLN A 70 0.67 -21.01 -18.56
N ARG A 71 1.20 -20.28 -19.55
CA ARG A 71 0.53 -19.95 -20.81
C ARG A 71 1.01 -20.77 -22.00
N ARG A 72 2.32 -20.83 -22.28
CA ARG A 72 2.85 -21.46 -23.50
C ARG A 72 2.34 -22.90 -23.71
N GLU A 73 2.48 -23.78 -22.73
CA GLU A 73 2.08 -25.18 -22.90
C GLU A 73 0.56 -25.39 -23.05
N ARG A 74 -0.27 -24.51 -22.45
CA ARG A 74 -1.73 -24.57 -22.61
C ARG A 74 -2.18 -23.96 -23.93
N ASP A 75 -1.58 -22.84 -24.31
CA ASP A 75 -1.92 -22.12 -25.54
C ASP A 75 -1.53 -22.97 -26.75
N ASP A 76 -0.36 -23.64 -26.71
CA ASP A 76 0.08 -24.58 -27.75
C ASP A 76 -0.88 -25.78 -27.88
N ALA A 77 -1.34 -26.34 -26.76
CA ALA A 77 -2.30 -27.45 -26.75
C ALA A 77 -3.69 -27.03 -27.27
N LEU A 78 -4.14 -25.82 -26.96
CA LEU A 78 -5.41 -25.27 -27.44
C LEU A 78 -5.34 -24.87 -28.92
N ASP A 79 -4.20 -24.33 -29.37
CA ASP A 79 -3.93 -24.06 -30.77
C ASP A 79 -3.98 -25.36 -31.58
N GLN A 80 -3.31 -26.42 -31.12
CA GLN A 80 -3.35 -27.74 -31.77
C GLN A 80 -4.76 -28.34 -31.78
N TRP A 81 -5.49 -28.28 -30.66
CA TRP A 81 -6.87 -28.75 -30.60
C TRP A 81 -7.80 -27.98 -31.56
N ALA A 82 -7.62 -26.67 -31.70
CA ALA A 82 -8.42 -25.84 -32.60
C ALA A 82 -8.12 -26.15 -34.08
N VAL A 83 -6.87 -26.49 -34.41
CA VAL A 83 -6.49 -27.00 -35.75
C VAL A 83 -7.15 -28.36 -36.00
N ASP A 84 -7.03 -29.30 -35.06
CA ASP A 84 -7.57 -30.66 -35.19
C ASP A 84 -9.11 -30.70 -35.37
N ASN A 85 -9.80 -29.66 -34.89
CA ASN A 85 -11.26 -29.53 -34.96
C ASN A 85 -11.77 -28.52 -36.01
N ASN A 86 -10.91 -27.96 -36.87
CA ASN A 86 -11.26 -26.89 -37.83
C ASN A 86 -11.92 -25.65 -37.20
N LEU A 87 -11.55 -25.33 -35.96
CA LEU A 87 -12.07 -24.17 -35.21
C LEU A 87 -11.04 -23.04 -35.08
N PHE A 88 -9.89 -23.15 -35.73
CA PHE A 88 -8.74 -22.25 -35.53
C PHE A 88 -9.10 -20.77 -35.68
N GLU A 89 -9.82 -20.36 -36.71
CA GLU A 89 -10.15 -18.95 -36.94
C GLU A 89 -11.11 -18.39 -35.88
N ALA A 90 -12.12 -19.16 -35.48
CA ALA A 90 -13.06 -18.79 -34.41
C ALA A 90 -12.36 -18.73 -33.04
N TYR A 91 -11.46 -19.68 -32.77
CA TYR A 91 -10.65 -19.71 -31.57
C TYR A 91 -9.67 -18.53 -31.51
N GLN A 92 -9.01 -18.18 -32.62
CA GLN A 92 -8.10 -17.02 -32.68
C GLN A 92 -8.84 -15.71 -32.43
N ASN A 93 -10.03 -15.51 -33.02
CA ASN A 93 -10.84 -14.32 -32.76
C ASN A 93 -11.25 -14.21 -31.27
N TYR A 94 -11.66 -15.32 -30.67
CA TYR A 94 -11.95 -15.39 -29.23
C TYR A 94 -10.70 -15.10 -28.39
N ARG A 95 -9.56 -15.72 -28.73
CA ARG A 95 -8.28 -15.54 -28.06
C ARG A 95 -7.87 -14.06 -28.08
N THR A 96 -7.82 -13.42 -29.24
CA THR A 96 -7.46 -12.00 -29.35
C THR A 96 -8.38 -11.10 -28.52
N SER A 97 -9.70 -11.33 -28.55
CA SER A 97 -10.64 -10.55 -27.75
C SER A 97 -10.43 -10.71 -26.24
N THR A 98 -10.19 -11.95 -25.78
CA THR A 98 -9.93 -12.23 -24.36
C THR A 98 -8.53 -11.78 -23.91
N GLU A 99 -7.54 -11.81 -24.79
CA GLU A 99 -6.18 -11.33 -24.56
C GLU A 99 -6.17 -9.81 -24.35
N SER A 100 -6.84 -9.04 -25.21
CA SER A 100 -6.99 -7.58 -25.04
C SER A 100 -7.70 -7.21 -23.74
N ALA A 101 -8.83 -7.86 -23.41
CA ALA A 101 -9.54 -7.61 -22.16
C ALA A 101 -8.68 -7.96 -20.93
N ARG A 102 -7.79 -8.95 -21.05
CA ARG A 102 -6.88 -9.35 -19.98
C ARG A 102 -5.71 -8.37 -19.83
N GLU A 103 -5.09 -7.94 -20.91
CA GLU A 103 -4.05 -6.91 -20.90
C GLU A 103 -4.55 -5.60 -20.27
N GLU A 104 -5.78 -5.19 -20.61
CA GLU A 104 -6.43 -4.03 -20.00
C GLU A 104 -6.61 -4.20 -18.49
N ARG A 105 -7.06 -5.38 -18.03
CA ARG A 105 -7.18 -5.69 -16.59
C ARG A 105 -5.84 -5.66 -15.89
N GLN A 106 -4.80 -6.27 -16.47
CA GLN A 106 -3.47 -6.31 -15.89
C GLN A 106 -2.89 -4.89 -15.79
N LYS A 107 -3.04 -4.08 -16.84
CA LYS A 107 -2.66 -2.67 -16.83
C LYS A 107 -3.41 -1.88 -15.76
N ALA A 108 -4.71 -2.10 -15.60
CA ALA A 108 -5.50 -1.45 -14.55
C ALA A 108 -4.98 -1.82 -13.14
N ILE A 109 -4.68 -3.10 -12.89
CA ILE A 109 -4.11 -3.57 -11.62
C ILE A 109 -2.76 -2.90 -11.35
N LEU A 110 -1.85 -2.90 -12.33
CA LEU A 110 -0.52 -2.26 -12.19
C LEU A 110 -0.64 -0.76 -11.90
N ASN A 111 -1.51 -0.06 -12.63
CA ASN A 111 -1.78 1.36 -12.38
C ASN A 111 -2.32 1.62 -10.97
N THR A 112 -3.22 0.76 -10.47
CA THR A 112 -3.72 0.86 -9.10
C THR A 112 -2.61 0.64 -8.07
N LEU A 113 -1.71 -0.33 -8.29
CA LEU A 113 -0.58 -0.59 -7.39
C LEU A 113 0.37 0.62 -7.35
N ASP A 114 0.67 1.22 -8.51
CA ASP A 114 1.52 2.41 -8.59
C ASP A 114 0.85 3.62 -7.92
N TYR A 115 -0.46 3.80 -8.08
CA TYR A 115 -1.21 4.85 -7.40
C TYR A 115 -1.17 4.69 -5.87
N VAL A 116 -1.44 3.48 -5.37
CA VAL A 116 -1.42 3.20 -3.93
C VAL A 116 -0.01 3.33 -3.35
N ARG A 117 1.04 3.00 -4.12
CA ARG A 117 2.42 3.32 -3.73
C ARG A 117 2.61 4.82 -3.51
N GLY A 118 2.25 5.64 -4.51
CA GLY A 118 2.36 7.10 -4.41
C GLY A 118 1.51 7.69 -3.28
N PHE A 119 0.36 7.07 -2.97
CA PHE A 119 -0.44 7.42 -1.79
C PHE A 119 0.35 7.24 -0.49
N PHE A 120 0.98 6.08 -0.26
CA PHE A 120 1.75 5.84 0.96
C PHE A 120 3.01 6.70 1.07
N GLU A 121 3.64 7.03 -0.06
CA GLU A 121 4.77 7.96 -0.11
C GLU A 121 4.35 9.37 0.34
N LYS A 122 3.19 9.86 -0.12
CA LYS A 122 2.63 11.15 0.33
C LYS A 122 2.21 11.15 1.80
N VAL A 123 1.61 10.06 2.29
CA VAL A 123 1.31 9.92 3.72
C VAL A 123 2.59 10.02 4.55
N GLU A 124 3.67 9.38 4.12
CA GLU A 124 4.97 9.45 4.79
C GLU A 124 5.56 10.86 4.76
N GLU A 125 5.40 11.59 3.65
CA GLU A 125 5.81 13.00 3.54
C GLU A 125 5.09 13.87 4.58
N PHE A 126 3.77 13.77 4.68
CA PHE A 126 2.99 14.47 5.71
C PHE A 126 3.46 14.14 7.12
N GLN A 127 3.71 12.86 7.41
CA GLN A 127 4.14 12.39 8.72
C GLN A 127 5.56 12.82 9.08
N ARG A 128 6.49 12.84 8.13
CA ARG A 128 7.90 13.25 8.34
C ARG A 128 8.08 14.75 8.41
N SER A 129 7.29 15.51 7.67
CA SER A 129 7.44 16.95 7.61
C SER A 129 7.22 17.57 8.98
N LYS A 130 8.24 18.26 9.49
CA LYS A 130 8.18 18.99 10.77
C LYS A 130 7.43 20.32 10.65
N SER A 131 7.18 20.81 9.44
CA SER A 131 6.56 22.12 9.20
C SER A 131 5.04 22.10 9.34
N TYR A 132 4.40 20.93 9.30
CA TYR A 132 2.95 20.84 9.52
C TYR A 132 2.60 20.84 11.00
N THR A 133 1.50 21.51 11.32
CA THR A 133 0.75 21.25 12.57
C THR A 133 0.07 19.88 12.51
N CYS A 134 -0.32 19.34 13.66
CA CYS A 134 -1.08 18.09 13.70
C CYS A 134 -2.43 18.20 12.96
N SER A 135 -3.05 19.39 12.95
CA SER A 135 -4.29 19.61 12.20
C SER A 135 -4.05 19.58 10.69
N GLN A 136 -3.02 20.29 10.22
CA GLN A 136 -2.67 20.31 8.79
C GLN A 136 -2.28 18.93 8.28
N GLU A 137 -1.53 18.15 9.06
CA GLU A 137 -1.26 16.75 8.74
C GLU A 137 -2.56 15.95 8.64
N ALA A 138 -3.43 16.04 9.65
CA ALA A 138 -4.69 15.30 9.67
C ALA A 138 -5.61 15.68 8.51
N ASP A 139 -5.69 16.96 8.17
CA ASP A 139 -6.50 17.47 7.06
C ASP A 139 -5.90 17.06 5.71
N GLY A 140 -4.59 17.13 5.54
CA GLY A 140 -3.89 16.67 4.33
C GLY A 140 -4.04 15.17 4.10
N ILE A 141 -3.92 14.36 5.16
CA ILE A 141 -4.19 12.92 5.07
C ILE A 141 -5.67 12.64 4.77
N ARG A 142 -6.60 13.41 5.35
CA ARG A 142 -8.03 13.25 5.08
C ARG A 142 -8.37 13.57 3.62
N GLU A 143 -7.79 14.65 3.09
CA GLU A 143 -7.93 15.03 1.69
C GLU A 143 -7.34 13.95 0.77
N LEU A 144 -6.15 13.45 1.09
CA LEU A 144 -5.53 12.36 0.34
C LEU A 144 -6.36 11.07 0.38
N CYS A 145 -6.96 10.72 1.52
CA CYS A 145 -7.87 9.58 1.62
C CYS A 145 -9.15 9.78 0.78
N SER A 146 -9.56 11.03 0.53
CA SER A 146 -10.74 11.33 -0.26
C SER A 146 -10.56 11.01 -1.75
N THR A 147 -9.32 11.04 -2.24
CA THR A 147 -8.99 10.78 -3.66
C THR A 147 -8.99 9.29 -4.01
N LEU A 148 -9.00 8.40 -3.01
CA LEU A 148 -9.00 6.96 -3.23
C LEU A 148 -10.35 6.48 -3.77
N SER A 149 -10.31 5.70 -4.84
CA SER A 149 -11.45 4.93 -5.36
C SER A 149 -11.86 3.82 -4.37
N VAL A 150 -13.03 3.19 -4.57
CA VAL A 150 -13.52 2.11 -3.69
C VAL A 150 -12.52 0.96 -3.60
N LEU A 151 -11.95 0.56 -4.74
CA LEU A 151 -10.99 -0.54 -4.82
C LEU A 151 -9.64 -0.17 -4.17
N GLU A 152 -9.16 1.05 -4.38
CA GLU A 152 -7.95 1.55 -3.74
C GLU A 152 -8.11 1.64 -2.21
N ARG A 153 -9.28 2.09 -1.72
CA ARG A 153 -9.57 2.12 -0.27
C ARG A 153 -9.53 0.72 0.34
N GLN A 154 -10.11 -0.27 -0.33
CA GLN A 154 -10.06 -1.66 0.13
C GLN A 154 -8.61 -2.16 0.19
N LEU A 155 -7.81 -1.89 -0.84
CA LEU A 155 -6.40 -2.26 -0.87
C LEU A 155 -5.61 -1.59 0.26
N VAL A 156 -5.75 -0.27 0.42
CA VAL A 156 -5.10 0.49 1.50
C VAL A 156 -5.50 -0.06 2.87
N ASN A 157 -6.79 -0.32 3.10
CA ASN A 157 -7.26 -0.89 4.36
C ASN A 157 -6.72 -2.29 4.61
N ASN A 158 -6.65 -3.15 3.58
CA ASN A 158 -6.09 -4.49 3.69
C ASN A 158 -4.61 -4.44 4.03
N LEU A 159 -3.84 -3.55 3.39
CA LEU A 159 -2.43 -3.33 3.70
C LEU A 159 -2.27 -2.81 5.13
N LEU A 160 -3.01 -1.78 5.53
CA LEU A 160 -2.95 -1.24 6.89
C LEU A 160 -3.32 -2.28 7.96
N PHE A 161 -4.35 -3.10 7.70
CA PHE A 161 -4.75 -4.20 8.58
C PHE A 161 -3.64 -5.25 8.69
N ALA A 162 -3.02 -5.62 7.57
CA ALA A 162 -1.90 -6.56 7.50
C ALA A 162 -0.77 -6.26 8.46
N TYR A 163 -0.50 -4.97 8.69
CA TYR A 163 0.62 -4.50 9.50
C TYR A 163 0.20 -4.04 10.90
N ARG A 164 -1.11 -4.00 11.20
CA ARG A 164 -1.60 -3.87 12.58
C ARG A 164 -1.57 -5.21 13.31
N THR A 165 -1.79 -6.30 12.58
CA THR A 165 -1.56 -7.67 13.05
C THR A 165 -0.14 -8.09 12.72
N GLU A 166 0.57 -8.82 13.58
CA GLU A 166 1.92 -9.30 13.27
C GLU A 166 1.99 -9.97 11.89
N PRO A 167 3.05 -9.72 11.09
CA PRO A 167 3.12 -10.17 9.71
C PRO A 167 3.37 -11.68 9.65
N SER A 168 2.32 -12.49 9.76
CA SER A 168 2.41 -13.91 9.48
C SER A 168 2.59 -14.14 7.97
N GLY A 169 3.52 -15.02 7.59
CA GLY A 169 3.81 -15.33 6.17
C GLY A 169 2.62 -15.85 5.34
N ARG A 170 1.49 -16.17 5.98
CA ARG A 170 0.23 -16.54 5.32
C ARG A 170 -0.47 -15.35 4.65
N PHE A 171 -0.20 -14.12 5.08
CA PHE A 171 -0.90 -12.92 4.62
C PHE A 171 -0.53 -12.53 3.17
N LYS A 172 0.75 -12.66 2.79
CA LYS A 172 1.25 -12.35 1.44
C LYS A 172 0.54 -13.16 0.35
N LYS A 173 0.21 -14.43 0.66
CA LYS A 173 -0.60 -15.27 -0.24
C LYS A 173 -2.05 -14.80 -0.28
N SER A 174 -2.66 -14.45 0.86
CA SER A 174 -4.07 -14.03 0.90
C SER A 174 -4.35 -12.72 0.13
N LEU A 175 -3.41 -11.76 0.12
CA LEU A 175 -3.55 -10.53 -0.67
C LEU A 175 -3.49 -10.83 -2.17
N ALA A 176 -2.51 -11.63 -2.61
CA ALA A 176 -2.42 -12.07 -4.00
C ALA A 176 -3.67 -12.85 -4.44
N PHE A 177 -4.23 -13.69 -3.56
CA PHE A 177 -5.50 -14.37 -3.78
C PHE A 177 -6.68 -13.40 -3.79
N ALA A 178 -6.76 -12.42 -2.90
CA ALA A 178 -7.83 -11.42 -2.90
C ALA A 178 -7.87 -10.61 -4.21
N PHE A 179 -6.72 -10.30 -4.82
CA PHE A 179 -6.68 -9.70 -6.16
C PHE A 179 -7.02 -10.68 -7.29
N ALA A 180 -6.77 -11.98 -7.11
CA ALA A 180 -7.10 -13.01 -8.09
C ALA A 180 -8.59 -13.43 -8.03
N ASP A 181 -9.22 -13.36 -6.84
CA ASP A 181 -10.62 -13.75 -6.58
C ASP A 181 -11.61 -12.60 -6.80
N THR A 182 -11.13 -11.38 -7.05
CA THR A 182 -12.00 -10.27 -7.42
C THR A 182 -12.52 -10.45 -8.84
N ASN A 183 -13.64 -11.16 -8.93
CA ASN A 183 -14.74 -10.93 -9.88
C ASN A 183 -15.28 -9.47 -9.83
N LEU A 184 -14.42 -8.44 -9.66
CA LEU A 184 -14.82 -7.04 -9.44
C LEU A 184 -14.90 -6.19 -10.72
N LEU A 185 -15.10 -6.82 -11.87
CA LEU A 185 -15.50 -6.12 -13.11
C LEU A 185 -16.48 -6.98 -13.92
N GLY A 186 -17.53 -7.46 -13.23
CA GLY A 186 -18.79 -7.81 -13.88
C GLY A 186 -19.58 -6.56 -14.17
#